data_AF-A0A9D8P9W6-F1
#
_entry.id   AF-A0A9D8P9W6-F1
#
_cell.length_a   1.000
_cell.length_b   1.000
_cell.length_c   1.000
_cell.angle_alpha   90.00
_cell.angle_beta   90.00
_cell.angle_gamma   90.00
#
_symmetry.space_group_name_H-M   'P 1'
#
loop_
_entity.id
_entity.type
_entity.pdbx_description
1 polymer ?
#
loop_
_entity_poly.entity_id
_entity_poly.type
_entity_poly.pdbx_seq_one_letter_code
_entity_poly.pdbx_strand_id
1 'polypeptide(L)'
;MERKDCFGSIQEVTLKDGMTRTDAKPECRTCEDVRDCLRYAKQAAEEKKAKDELQKQNMIAQIIDLSIVLSNEVGSCLLESLNRLYGSSFGGIFSRNLLLFYEIPKEIFSTSLTIPISSAILGLVQGEGVKAGSPIQPTGAQGQGASKRGFAIRVVLIQNSFQNNRKANIGLIAHEVARAFSSDEDGLRQIESTLDPSERALFKRMNDTQRIPWLLEKWGFLDELEAFKKEQSPVAKKSS
;
A
#
# COMPACT_ATOMS: atom_id res chain seq x y z
N MET A 1 -11.27 -19.20 -20.00
CA MET A 1 -10.47 -20.41 -19.75
C MET A 1 -10.37 -20.59 -18.25
N GLU A 2 -10.76 -21.75 -17.73
CA GLU A 2 -10.72 -22.07 -16.30
C GLU A 2 -9.27 -22.18 -15.82
N ARG A 3 -8.98 -21.68 -14.61
CA ARG A 3 -7.68 -21.87 -13.94
C ARG A 3 -7.48 -23.38 -13.75
N LYS A 4 -6.46 -23.95 -14.39
CA LYS A 4 -6.00 -25.31 -14.11
C LYS A 4 -4.95 -25.23 -13.01
N ASP A 5 -5.15 -25.94 -11.92
CA ASP A 5 -4.14 -26.06 -10.87
C ASP A 5 -3.10 -27.09 -11.33
N CYS A 6 -1.83 -26.68 -11.43
CA CYS A 6 -0.78 -27.56 -11.97
C CYS A 6 -0.45 -28.74 -11.03
N PHE A 7 -0.99 -28.73 -9.81
CA PHE A 7 -0.84 -29.78 -8.80
C PHE A 7 -2.20 -30.43 -8.57
N GLY A 8 -2.21 -31.76 -8.56
CA GLY A 8 -3.44 -32.55 -8.50
C GLY A 8 -4.34 -32.19 -7.30
N SER A 9 -5.64 -32.17 -7.54
CA SER A 9 -6.63 -32.00 -6.48
C SER A 9 -6.78 -33.29 -5.69
N ILE A 10 -6.80 -33.19 -4.36
CA ILE A 10 -7.19 -34.30 -3.49
C ILE A 10 -8.71 -34.23 -3.30
N GLN A 11 -9.41 -35.30 -3.63
CA GLN A 11 -10.85 -35.38 -3.45
C GLN A 11 -11.19 -36.59 -2.57
N GLU A 12 -12.03 -36.38 -1.55
CA GLU A 12 -12.61 -37.47 -0.79
C GLU A 12 -13.84 -38.00 -1.52
N VAL A 13 -13.82 -39.29 -1.83
CA VAL A 13 -14.90 -39.98 -2.53
C VAL A 13 -15.51 -41.00 -1.56
N THR A 14 -16.81 -40.86 -1.27
CA THR A 14 -17.55 -41.84 -0.48
C THR A 14 -17.98 -42.99 -1.38
N LEU A 15 -17.48 -44.19 -1.09
CA LEU A 15 -17.87 -45.42 -1.80
C LEU A 15 -19.28 -45.85 -1.39
N LYS A 16 -19.92 -46.69 -2.20
CA LYS A 16 -21.29 -47.18 -1.97
C LYS A 16 -21.47 -47.90 -0.63
N ASP A 17 -20.38 -48.33 -0.02
CA ASP A 17 -20.34 -49.09 1.22
C ASP A 17 -20.20 -48.18 2.45
N GLY A 18 -20.23 -46.85 2.27
CA GLY A 18 -20.13 -45.85 3.32
C GLY A 18 -18.69 -45.50 3.75
N MET A 19 -17.68 -46.17 3.21
CA MET A 19 -16.27 -45.80 3.44
C MET A 19 -15.85 -44.60 2.57
N THR A 20 -15.20 -43.61 3.18
CA THR A 20 -14.56 -42.49 2.49
C THR A 20 -13.14 -42.84 2.11
N ARG A 21 -12.80 -42.70 0.83
CA ARG A 21 -11.44 -42.88 0.30
C ARG A 21 -10.92 -41.56 -0.24
N THR A 22 -9.67 -41.24 0.08
CA THR A 22 -8.97 -40.09 -0.48
C THR A 22 -8.35 -40.47 -1.82
N ASP A 23 -8.82 -39.87 -2.91
CA ASP A 23 -8.26 -40.06 -4.24
C ASP A 23 -7.55 -38.78 -4.70
N ALA A 24 -6.32 -38.92 -5.19
CA ALA A 24 -5.57 -37.83 -5.80
C ALA A 24 -5.80 -37.86 -7.31
N LYS A 25 -6.41 -36.81 -7.86
CA LYS A 25 -6.61 -36.65 -9.30
C LYS A 25 -5.49 -35.75 -9.85
N PRO A 26 -4.53 -36.27 -10.61
CA PRO A 26 -3.54 -35.41 -11.27
C PRO A 26 -4.24 -34.58 -12.35
N GLU A 27 -4.14 -33.25 -12.25
CA GLU A 27 -4.71 -32.32 -13.23
C GLU A 27 -3.89 -32.27 -14.54
N CYS A 28 -2.59 -32.54 -14.45
CA CYS A 28 -1.70 -32.70 -15.60
C CYS A 28 -1.33 -34.18 -15.77
N ARG A 29 -1.54 -34.75 -16.97
CA ARG A 29 -1.38 -36.19 -17.22
C ARG A 29 -0.09 -36.54 -17.95
N THR A 30 0.52 -35.58 -18.65
CA THR A 30 1.79 -35.77 -19.36
C THR A 30 2.84 -34.74 -18.92
N CYS A 31 4.12 -35.04 -19.15
CA CYS A 31 5.20 -34.09 -18.88
C CYS A 31 5.07 -32.80 -19.72
N GLU A 32 4.49 -32.89 -20.92
CA GLU A 32 4.21 -31.73 -21.77
C GLU A 32 3.11 -30.86 -21.17
N ASP A 33 2.02 -31.45 -20.65
CA ASP A 33 0.97 -30.72 -19.93
C ASP A 33 1.51 -29.99 -18.69
N VAL A 34 2.40 -30.63 -17.93
CA VAL A 34 3.04 -30.02 -16.75
C VAL A 34 3.90 -28.84 -17.16
N ARG A 35 4.73 -28.98 -18.20
CA ARG A 35 5.58 -27.90 -18.72
C ARG A 35 4.74 -26.71 -19.18
N ASP A 36 3.67 -26.98 -19.92
CA ASP A 36 2.81 -25.94 -20.46
C ASP A 36 2.00 -25.27 -19.33
N CYS A 37 1.51 -26.02 -18.34
CA CYS A 37 0.88 -25.48 -17.13
C CYS A 37 1.82 -24.57 -16.33
N LEU A 38 3.08 -25.00 -16.12
CA LEU A 38 4.09 -24.18 -15.45
C LEU A 38 4.42 -22.90 -16.24
N ARG A 39 4.45 -22.97 -17.58
CA ARG A 39 4.63 -21.79 -18.44
C ARG A 39 3.46 -20.81 -18.28
N TYR A 40 2.22 -21.30 -18.30
CA TYR A 40 1.03 -20.46 -18.07
C TYR A 40 1.00 -19.86 -16.66
N ALA A 41 1.34 -20.63 -15.64
CA ALA A 41 1.39 -20.15 -14.26
C ALA A 41 2.46 -19.05 -14.10
N LYS A 42 3.63 -19.23 -14.72
CA LYS A 42 4.69 -18.21 -14.77
C LYS A 42 4.22 -16.95 -15.49
N GLN A 43 3.63 -17.09 -16.68
CA GLN A 43 3.13 -15.95 -17.45
C GLN A 43 2.04 -15.19 -16.69
N ALA A 44 1.09 -15.89 -16.07
CA ALA A 44 0.04 -15.28 -15.26
C ALA A 44 0.61 -14.56 -14.02
N ALA A 45 1.67 -15.10 -13.41
CA ALA A 45 2.36 -14.45 -12.29
C ALA A 45 3.10 -13.18 -12.74
N GLU A 46 3.76 -13.22 -13.90
CA GLU A 46 4.44 -12.06 -14.50
C GLU A 46 3.43 -10.97 -14.91
N GLU A 47 2.33 -11.33 -15.56
CA GLU A 47 1.24 -10.41 -15.92
C GLU A 47 0.60 -9.78 -14.67
N LYS A 48 0.37 -10.58 -13.62
CA LYS A 48 -0.15 -10.06 -12.35
C LYS A 48 0.85 -9.07 -11.72
N LYS A 49 2.13 -9.40 -11.68
CA LYS A 49 3.17 -8.52 -11.15
C LYS A 49 3.26 -7.21 -11.95
N ALA A 50 3.20 -7.28 -13.28
CA ALA A 50 3.21 -6.10 -14.14
C ALA A 50 1.98 -5.22 -13.91
N LYS A 51 0.79 -5.83 -13.75
CA LYS A 51 -0.44 -5.12 -13.44
C LYS A 51 -0.37 -4.44 -12.07
N ASP A 52 0.13 -5.13 -11.05
CA ASP A 52 0.29 -4.58 -9.70
C ASP A 52 1.27 -3.40 -9.72
N GLU A 53 2.36 -3.49 -10.47
CA GLU A 53 3.34 -2.39 -10.62
C GLU A 53 2.75 -1.19 -11.36
N LEU A 54 2.01 -1.43 -12.45
CA LEU A 54 1.31 -0.37 -13.18
C LEU A 54 0.29 0.35 -12.28
N GLN A 55 -0.43 -0.40 -11.44
CA GLN A 55 -1.37 0.18 -10.49
C GLN A 55 -0.67 1.07 -9.46
N LYS A 56 0.50 0.66 -8.95
CA LYS A 56 1.30 1.50 -8.04
C LYS A 56 1.75 2.79 -8.73
N GLN A 57 2.28 2.68 -9.95
CA GLN A 57 2.74 3.85 -10.71
C GLN A 57 1.60 4.82 -10.99
N ASN A 58 0.42 4.32 -11.35
CA ASN A 58 -0.77 5.15 -11.54
C ASN A 58 -1.19 5.86 -10.24
N MET A 59 -1.14 5.17 -9.10
CA MET A 59 -1.47 5.76 -7.80
C MET A 59 -0.46 6.85 -7.43
N ILE A 60 0.84 6.59 -7.60
CA ILE A 60 1.90 7.57 -7.33
C ILE A 60 1.76 8.79 -8.23
N ALA A 61 1.50 8.60 -9.53
CA ALA A 61 1.27 9.69 -10.47
C ALA A 61 0.08 10.55 -10.02
N GLN A 62 -1.05 9.93 -9.67
CA GLN A 62 -2.23 10.66 -9.17
C GLN A 62 -1.95 11.41 -7.88
N ILE A 63 -1.20 10.82 -6.94
CA ILE A 63 -0.77 11.49 -5.72
C ILE A 63 0.02 12.75 -6.07
N ILE A 64 0.99 12.65 -6.97
CA ILE A 64 1.85 13.78 -7.36
C ILE A 64 1.03 14.86 -8.06
N ASP A 65 0.19 14.49 -9.02
CA ASP A 65 -0.63 15.43 -9.79
C ASP A 65 -1.62 16.22 -8.92
N LEU A 66 -2.12 15.59 -7.84
CA LEU A 66 -3.11 16.18 -6.93
C LEU A 66 -2.48 16.86 -5.71
N SER A 67 -1.20 16.60 -5.44
CA SER A 67 -0.47 17.22 -4.33
C SER A 67 0.01 18.62 -4.71
N ILE A 68 0.01 19.54 -3.74
CA ILE A 68 0.56 20.88 -3.93
C ILE A 68 1.89 20.93 -3.20
N VAL A 69 2.98 20.65 -3.92
CA VAL A 69 4.35 20.77 -3.44
C VAL A 69 5.06 21.84 -4.25
N LEU A 70 5.56 22.87 -3.58
CA LEU A 70 6.10 24.07 -4.22
C LEU A 70 7.62 23.98 -4.34
N SER A 71 8.29 23.31 -3.41
CA SER A 71 9.73 23.11 -3.39
C SER A 71 10.15 21.92 -4.25
N ASN A 72 11.07 22.15 -5.18
CA ASN A 72 11.70 21.08 -5.97
C ASN A 72 12.43 20.03 -5.10
N GLU A 73 12.99 20.46 -3.97
CA GLU A 73 13.65 19.54 -3.03
C GLU A 73 12.65 18.59 -2.39
N VAL A 74 11.51 19.12 -1.94
CA VAL A 74 10.43 18.31 -1.35
C VAL A 74 9.78 17.42 -2.41
N GLY A 75 9.54 17.95 -3.62
CA GLY A 75 8.95 17.21 -4.73
C GLY A 75 9.78 15.99 -5.15
N SER A 76 11.10 16.15 -5.29
CA SER A 76 12.00 15.03 -5.60
C SER A 76 12.07 13.98 -4.48
N CYS A 77 12.09 14.42 -3.22
CA CYS A 77 12.04 13.53 -2.05
C CYS A 77 10.69 12.81 -1.93
N LEU A 78 9.59 13.45 -2.35
CA LEU A 78 8.24 12.89 -2.29
C LEU A 78 8.12 11.66 -3.19
N LEU A 79 8.54 11.76 -4.46
CA LEU A 79 8.49 10.65 -5.40
C LEU A 79 9.25 9.43 -4.88
N GLU A 80 10.44 9.65 -4.31
CA GLU A 80 11.24 8.59 -3.71
C GLU A 80 10.57 7.98 -2.48
N SER A 81 10.01 8.82 -1.60
CA SER A 81 9.30 8.37 -0.41
C SER A 81 8.11 7.49 -0.79
N LEU A 82 7.33 7.93 -1.79
CA LEU A 82 6.20 7.17 -2.32
C LEU A 82 6.64 5.82 -2.90
N ASN A 83 7.67 5.81 -3.75
CA ASN A 83 8.20 4.55 -4.31
C ASN A 83 8.61 3.56 -3.22
N ARG A 84 9.26 4.03 -2.15
CA ARG A 84 9.64 3.19 -1.01
C ARG A 84 8.43 2.70 -0.21
N LEU A 85 7.45 3.57 0.08
CA LEU A 85 6.23 3.19 0.81
C LEU A 85 5.42 2.14 0.05
N TYR A 86 5.18 2.33 -1.25
CA TYR A 86 4.46 1.38 -2.10
C TYR A 86 5.26 0.11 -2.45
N GLY A 87 6.59 0.17 -2.31
CA GLY A 87 7.49 -0.99 -2.42
C GLY A 87 7.64 -1.80 -1.14
N SER A 88 7.22 -1.26 0.01
CA SER A 88 7.35 -1.92 1.32
C SER A 88 6.35 -3.06 1.51
N SER A 89 6.54 -3.86 2.58
CA SER A 89 5.57 -4.87 3.02
C SER A 89 4.20 -4.28 3.38
N PHE A 90 4.13 -2.98 3.65
CA PHE A 90 2.91 -2.22 3.93
C PHE A 90 2.30 -1.57 2.68
N GLY A 91 2.86 -1.81 1.48
CA GLY A 91 2.38 -1.28 0.19
C GLY A 91 0.87 -1.43 -0.04
N GLY A 92 0.30 -2.55 0.42
CA GLY A 92 -1.13 -2.84 0.31
C GLY A 92 -2.05 -1.96 1.18
N ILE A 93 -1.50 -1.30 2.21
CA ILE A 93 -2.23 -0.28 2.97
C ILE A 93 -2.28 1.01 2.16
N PHE A 94 -1.15 1.45 1.62
CA PHE A 94 -1.08 2.69 0.86
C PHE A 94 -1.95 2.65 -0.39
N SER A 95 -2.09 1.50 -1.06
CA SER A 95 -3.00 1.36 -2.22
C SER A 95 -4.49 1.58 -1.91
N ARG A 96 -4.89 1.58 -0.63
CA ARG A 96 -6.26 1.87 -0.17
C ARG A 96 -6.44 3.31 0.33
N ASN A 97 -5.39 4.12 0.27
CA ASN A 97 -5.36 5.49 0.76
C ASN A 97 -4.77 6.42 -0.29
N LEU A 98 -5.52 7.42 -0.74
CA LEU A 98 -4.95 8.53 -1.51
C LEU A 98 -4.25 9.48 -0.54
N LEU A 99 -2.92 9.51 -0.58
CA LEU A 99 -2.11 10.45 0.19
C LEU A 99 -1.97 11.74 -0.60
N LEU A 100 -2.47 12.86 -0.09
CA LEU A 100 -2.32 14.17 -0.73
C LEU A 100 -1.38 15.04 0.09
N PHE A 101 -0.30 15.52 -0.51
CA PHE A 101 0.73 16.29 0.16
C PHE A 101 0.55 17.78 -0.14
N TYR A 102 0.58 18.61 0.90
CA TYR A 102 0.44 20.06 0.78
C TYR A 102 1.57 20.75 1.54
N GLU A 103 2.41 21.45 0.80
CA GLU A 103 3.46 22.28 1.37
C GLU A 103 2.88 23.63 1.83
N ILE A 104 2.99 23.91 3.13
CA ILE A 104 2.50 25.14 3.75
C ILE A 104 3.68 26.11 3.94
N PRO A 105 3.63 27.31 3.34
CA PRO A 105 4.64 28.33 3.58
C PRO A 105 4.68 28.75 5.06
N LYS A 106 5.88 28.81 5.65
CA LYS A 106 6.12 29.09 7.08
C LYS A 106 5.57 30.43 7.58
N GLU A 107 5.22 31.34 6.68
CA GLU A 107 4.90 32.73 6.99
C GLU A 107 3.41 33.09 6.73
N ILE A 108 2.59 32.11 6.32
CA ILE A 108 1.18 32.36 5.97
C ILE A 108 0.25 31.68 6.98
N PHE A 109 -0.37 32.49 7.85
CA PHE A 109 -1.29 32.03 8.90
C PHE A 109 -2.70 31.68 8.40
N SER A 110 -3.02 31.98 7.13
CA SER A 110 -4.31 31.67 6.52
C SER A 110 -4.13 31.32 5.05
N THR A 111 -4.25 30.02 4.74
CA THR A 111 -4.27 29.53 3.36
C THR A 111 -5.54 28.73 3.18
N SER A 112 -6.35 29.05 2.17
CA SER A 112 -7.49 28.21 1.81
C SER A 112 -6.97 26.96 1.09
N LEU A 113 -7.16 25.80 1.72
CA LEU A 113 -6.89 24.51 1.10
C LEU A 113 -8.10 24.11 0.24
N THR A 114 -8.01 24.34 -1.08
CA THR A 114 -9.02 23.85 -2.03
C THR A 114 -8.51 22.55 -2.65
N ILE A 115 -9.17 21.44 -2.35
CA ILE A 115 -8.84 20.13 -2.91
C ILE A 115 -9.79 19.88 -4.10
N PRO A 116 -9.32 19.95 -5.35
CA PRO A 116 -10.16 19.64 -6.50
C PRO A 116 -10.45 18.13 -6.52
N ILE A 117 -11.71 17.75 -6.24
CA ILE A 117 -12.13 16.34 -6.33
C ILE A 117 -12.46 16.04 -7.79
N SER A 118 -11.54 15.38 -8.50
CA SER A 118 -11.78 14.93 -9.87
C SER A 118 -12.63 13.66 -9.92
N SER A 119 -13.23 13.37 -11.07
CA SER A 119 -13.95 12.12 -11.33
C SER A 119 -13.06 10.88 -11.14
N ALA A 120 -11.75 11.00 -11.34
CA ALA A 120 -10.80 9.94 -11.07
C ALA A 120 -10.72 9.58 -9.58
N ILE A 121 -10.72 10.59 -8.70
CA ILE A 121 -10.77 10.39 -7.24
C ILE A 121 -12.10 9.74 -6.84
N LEU A 122 -13.21 10.19 -7.45
CA LEU A 122 -14.52 9.57 -7.23
C LEU A 122 -14.56 8.11 -7.69
N GLY A 123 -13.94 7.80 -8.83
CA GLY A 123 -13.82 6.42 -9.33
C GLY A 123 -13.01 5.51 -8.41
N LEU A 124 -11.94 6.03 -7.80
CA LEU A 124 -11.19 5.32 -6.76
C LEU A 124 -12.03 5.03 -5.51
N VAL A 125 -12.87 5.99 -5.11
CA VAL A 125 -13.75 5.87 -3.93
C VAL A 125 -14.93 4.93 -4.17
N GLN A 126 -15.47 4.90 -5.39
CA GLN A 126 -16.66 4.14 -5.72
C GLN A 126 -16.40 2.64 -5.95
N GLY A 127 -15.14 2.20 -5.97
CA GLY A 127 -14.81 0.78 -6.14
C GLY A 127 -15.37 0.18 -7.43
N GLU A 128 -15.62 1.00 -8.46
CA GLU A 128 -16.04 0.51 -9.75
C GLU A 128 -14.85 -0.20 -10.40
N GLY A 129 -14.88 -1.53 -10.30
CA GLY A 129 -14.19 -2.38 -11.24
C GLY A 129 -14.50 -1.87 -12.65
N VAL A 130 -13.44 -1.65 -13.43
CA VAL A 130 -13.49 -1.35 -14.86
C VAL A 130 -14.41 -2.38 -15.53
N LYS A 131 -15.70 -2.06 -15.61
CA LYS A 131 -16.67 -2.64 -16.53
C LYS A 131 -16.51 -1.87 -17.83
N ALA A 132 -15.49 -2.23 -18.58
CA ALA A 132 -15.43 -1.93 -20.00
C ALA A 132 -15.45 -3.27 -20.75
N GLY A 133 -16.67 -3.73 -21.06
CA GLY A 133 -16.94 -4.67 -22.16
C GLY A 133 -16.58 -6.15 -21.95
N SER A 134 -17.42 -6.90 -21.24
CA SER A 134 -17.79 -8.29 -21.60
C SER A 134 -18.88 -8.83 -20.65
N PRO A 135 -19.99 -9.39 -21.16
CA PRO A 135 -20.98 -10.08 -20.34
C PRO A 135 -20.63 -11.57 -20.29
N ILE A 136 -20.02 -12.04 -19.20
CA ILE A 136 -20.02 -13.47 -18.85
C ILE A 136 -20.38 -13.59 -17.36
N GLN A 137 -21.40 -14.39 -17.12
CA GLN A 137 -22.10 -14.62 -15.85
C GLN A 137 -21.18 -15.02 -14.67
N PRO A 138 -21.59 -14.75 -13.42
CA PRO A 138 -20.87 -15.19 -12.24
C PRO A 138 -21.31 -16.62 -11.87
N THR A 139 -20.41 -17.59 -12.00
CA THR A 139 -20.53 -18.88 -11.30
C THR A 139 -19.39 -19.01 -10.31
N GLY A 140 -19.74 -19.14 -9.03
CA GLY A 140 -18.94 -19.85 -8.04
C GLY A 140 -18.04 -19.01 -7.14
N ALA A 141 -18.47 -18.87 -5.89
CA ALA A 141 -17.65 -18.79 -4.68
C ALA A 141 -16.55 -17.71 -4.64
N GLN A 142 -16.93 -16.49 -4.27
CA GLN A 142 -16.03 -15.56 -3.59
C GLN A 142 -16.51 -15.34 -2.16
N GLY A 143 -15.55 -15.38 -1.24
CA GLY A 143 -15.75 -15.53 0.19
C GLY A 143 -16.69 -14.51 0.80
N GLN A 144 -17.63 -15.03 1.59
CA GLN A 144 -18.25 -14.30 2.67
C GLN A 144 -17.16 -13.72 3.58
N GLY A 145 -17.07 -12.39 3.67
CA GLY A 145 -16.21 -11.72 4.66
C GLY A 145 -15.39 -10.51 4.19
N ALA A 146 -15.43 -10.13 2.90
CA ALA A 146 -14.82 -8.88 2.46
C ALA A 146 -15.68 -7.70 2.92
N SER A 147 -15.40 -7.21 4.14
CA SER A 147 -15.90 -5.94 4.66
C SER A 147 -15.79 -4.87 3.56
N LYS A 148 -16.89 -4.13 3.35
CA LYS A 148 -17.00 -2.90 2.55
C LYS A 148 -16.06 -1.81 3.09
N ARG A 149 -14.75 -2.03 3.15
CA ARG A 149 -13.78 -1.02 3.56
C ARG A 149 -13.60 -0.07 2.38
N GLY A 150 -14.15 1.14 2.53
CA GLY A 150 -14.03 2.22 1.56
C GLY A 150 -12.59 2.68 1.37
N PHE A 151 -12.37 3.45 0.32
CA PHE A 151 -11.12 4.14 0.04
C PHE A 151 -11.03 5.41 0.90
N ALA A 152 -9.86 5.69 1.48
CA ALA A 152 -9.65 6.88 2.32
C ALA A 152 -8.78 7.92 1.64
N ILE A 153 -9.05 9.20 1.89
CA ILE A 153 -8.20 10.31 1.47
C ILE A 153 -7.49 10.84 2.72
N ARG A 154 -6.16 10.91 2.68
CA ARG A 154 -5.32 11.40 3.79
C ARG A 154 -4.54 12.61 3.32
N VAL A 155 -4.79 13.75 3.97
CA VAL A 155 -4.10 15.01 3.68
C VAL A 155 -2.90 15.14 4.60
N VAL A 156 -1.70 15.22 4.03
CA VAL A 156 -0.41 15.32 4.71
C VAL A 156 0.13 16.73 4.52
N LEU A 157 0.35 17.44 5.61
CA LEU A 157 0.80 18.84 5.59
C LEU A 157 2.32 18.90 5.84
N ILE A 158 3.05 19.54 4.93
CA ILE A 158 4.50 19.72 5.00
C ILE A 158 4.78 21.19 5.31
N GLN A 159 5.21 21.50 6.53
CA GLN A 159 5.46 22.89 6.97
C GLN A 159 6.94 23.30 6.89
N ASN A 160 7.83 22.33 6.72
CA ASN A 160 9.27 22.53 6.76
C ASN A 160 9.91 21.90 5.54
N SER A 161 11.07 22.43 5.18
CA SER A 161 12.02 21.80 4.27
C SER A 161 13.42 22.10 4.78
N PHE A 162 14.36 21.23 4.45
CA PHE A 162 15.75 21.31 4.86
C PHE A 162 16.63 21.42 3.61
N GLN A 163 17.16 22.62 3.37
CA GLN A 163 17.97 22.91 2.18
C GLN A 163 19.19 21.99 2.12
N ASN A 164 19.43 21.39 0.95
CA ASN A 164 20.53 20.45 0.71
C ASN A 164 20.57 19.22 1.64
N ASN A 165 19.53 18.96 2.44
CA ASN A 165 19.46 17.78 3.30
C ASN A 165 18.31 16.85 2.87
N ARG A 166 18.58 16.12 1.78
CA ARG A 166 17.67 15.12 1.20
C ARG A 166 17.19 14.10 2.23
N LYS A 167 18.08 13.57 3.08
CA LYS A 167 17.71 12.57 4.10
C LYS A 167 16.71 13.14 5.11
N ALA A 168 16.90 14.38 5.56
CA ALA A 168 15.97 15.02 6.48
C ALA A 168 14.61 15.34 5.83
N ASN A 169 14.58 15.73 4.55
CA ASN A 169 13.32 15.95 3.81
C ASN A 169 12.53 14.65 3.62
N ILE A 170 13.18 13.55 3.25
CA ILE A 170 12.55 12.23 3.18
C ILE A 170 12.04 11.82 4.57
N GLY A 171 12.85 12.04 5.61
CA GLY A 171 12.49 11.74 6.99
C GLY A 171 11.26 12.51 7.47
N LEU A 172 11.16 13.80 7.10
CA LEU A 172 9.98 14.63 7.35
C LEU A 172 8.73 14.06 6.67
N ILE A 173 8.81 13.76 5.37
CA ILE A 173 7.68 13.22 4.59
C ILE A 173 7.20 11.90 5.22
N ALA A 174 8.13 10.97 5.45
CA ALA A 174 7.82 9.68 6.04
C ALA A 174 7.22 9.84 7.45
N HIS A 175 7.77 10.75 8.26
CA HIS A 175 7.27 11.04 9.60
C HIS A 175 5.82 11.52 9.58
N GLU A 176 5.47 12.46 8.70
CA GLU A 176 4.09 12.96 8.63
C GLU A 176 3.12 11.89 8.12
N VAL A 177 3.56 11.02 7.20
CA VAL A 177 2.76 9.85 6.80
C VAL A 177 2.56 8.90 7.99
N ALA A 178 3.63 8.56 8.72
CA ALA A 178 3.54 7.69 9.90
C ALA A 178 2.61 8.28 10.96
N ARG A 179 2.72 9.59 11.21
CA ARG A 179 1.84 10.33 12.13
C ARG A 179 0.38 10.26 11.70
N ALA A 180 0.11 10.38 10.40
CA ALA A 180 -1.24 10.30 9.87
C ALA A 180 -1.85 8.91 10.10
N PHE A 181 -1.08 7.83 9.95
CA PHE A 181 -1.58 6.46 10.18
C PHE A 181 -1.61 6.04 11.65
N SER A 182 -0.82 6.70 12.52
CA SER A 182 -0.78 6.37 13.94
C SER A 182 -1.82 7.10 14.78
N SER A 183 -2.49 8.13 14.24
CA SER A 183 -3.37 9.03 15.00
C SER A 183 -4.87 8.80 14.77
N ASP A 184 -5.27 8.01 13.76
CA ASP A 184 -6.68 7.69 13.51
C ASP A 184 -6.96 6.17 13.59
N GLU A 185 -8.17 5.83 14.06
CA GLU A 185 -8.62 4.45 14.26
C GLU A 185 -8.59 3.60 12.98
N ASP A 186 -8.88 4.19 11.82
CA ASP A 186 -8.87 3.45 10.55
C ASP A 186 -7.43 3.14 10.11
N GLY A 187 -6.50 4.07 10.31
CA GLY A 187 -5.07 3.87 10.10
C GLY A 187 -4.53 2.74 10.96
N LEU A 188 -4.84 2.76 12.26
CA LEU A 188 -4.44 1.71 13.20
C LEU A 188 -5.00 0.34 12.79
N ARG A 189 -6.28 0.25 12.45
CA ARG A 189 -6.92 -1.01 12.00
C ARG A 189 -6.34 -1.54 10.71
N GLN A 190 -5.93 -0.66 9.79
CA GLN A 190 -5.28 -1.07 8.54
C GLN A 190 -3.89 -1.62 8.81
N ILE A 191 -3.09 -0.95 9.65
CA ILE A 191 -1.77 -1.43 10.06
C ILE A 191 -1.88 -2.78 10.76
N GLU A 192 -2.74 -2.90 11.78
CA GLU A 192 -2.93 -4.16 12.52
C GLU A 192 -3.28 -5.35 11.61
N SER A 193 -4.02 -5.10 10.52
CA SER A 193 -4.46 -6.14 9.60
C SER A 193 -3.32 -6.74 8.77
N THR A 194 -2.19 -6.03 8.63
CA THR A 194 -1.01 -6.53 7.90
C THR A 194 0.05 -7.12 8.84
N LEU A 195 -0.04 -6.87 10.14
CA LEU A 195 0.89 -7.40 11.14
C LEU A 195 0.56 -8.85 11.49
N ASP A 196 1.61 -9.63 11.78
CA ASP A 196 1.47 -10.94 12.40
C ASP A 196 0.94 -10.81 13.85
N PRO A 197 0.45 -11.90 14.46
CA PRO A 197 -0.15 -11.83 15.80
C PRO A 197 0.74 -11.25 16.90
N SER A 198 2.07 -11.48 16.83
CA SER A 198 3.01 -11.01 17.83
C SER A 198 3.27 -9.50 17.70
N GLU A 199 3.49 -9.03 16.47
CA GLU A 199 3.66 -7.61 16.16
C GLU A 199 2.38 -6.82 16.43
N ARG A 200 1.21 -7.38 16.09
CA ARG A 200 -0.08 -6.76 16.38
C ARG A 200 -0.29 -6.54 17.88
N ALA A 201 0.05 -7.53 18.70
CA ALA A 201 -0.07 -7.43 20.15
C ALA A 201 0.86 -6.35 20.73
N LEU A 202 2.09 -6.25 20.20
CA LEU A 202 3.03 -5.20 20.55
C LEU A 202 2.52 -3.81 20.13
N PHE A 203 2.09 -3.66 18.88
CA PHE A 203 1.62 -2.40 18.31
C PHE A 203 0.42 -1.81 19.06
N LYS A 204 -0.50 -2.67 19.52
CA LYS A 204 -1.65 -2.27 20.35
C LYS A 204 -1.27 -1.63 21.69
N ARG A 205 -0.11 -2.03 22.24
CA ARG A 205 0.38 -1.52 23.53
C ARG A 205 1.17 -0.22 23.39
N MET A 206 1.58 0.13 22.17
CA MET A 206 2.31 1.36 21.90
C MET A 206 1.36 2.55 21.90
N ASN A 207 1.85 3.69 22.41
CA ASN A 207 1.20 4.99 22.20
C ASN A 207 1.67 5.64 20.88
N ASP A 208 1.11 6.79 20.52
CA ASP A 208 1.40 7.45 19.25
C ASP A 208 2.88 7.81 19.08
N THR A 209 3.53 8.25 20.17
CA THR A 209 4.95 8.63 20.15
C THR A 209 5.89 7.43 19.97
N GLN A 210 5.44 6.23 20.35
CA GLN A 210 6.15 4.97 20.11
C GLN A 210 5.84 4.37 18.73
N ARG A 211 4.60 4.52 18.24
CA ARG A 211 4.15 3.96 16.95
C ARG A 211 4.87 4.59 15.77
N ILE A 212 5.07 5.91 15.77
CA ILE A 212 5.71 6.63 14.66
C ILE A 212 7.13 6.09 14.37
N PRO A 213 8.08 6.08 15.31
CA PRO A 213 9.42 5.57 15.04
C PRO A 213 9.41 4.08 14.67
N TRP A 214 8.51 3.29 15.28
CA TRP A 214 8.37 1.87 14.95
C TRP A 214 7.88 1.66 13.51
N LEU A 215 6.88 2.43 13.05
CA LEU A 215 6.40 2.38 11.67
C LEU A 215 7.49 2.78 10.69
N LEU A 216 8.25 3.83 10.99
CA LEU A 216 9.34 4.28 10.14
C LEU A 216 10.46 3.24 10.03
N GLU A 217 10.78 2.56 11.11
CA GLU A 217 11.71 1.41 11.08
C GLU A 217 11.16 0.30 10.17
N LYS A 218 9.89 -0.08 10.33
CA LYS A 218 9.23 -1.11 9.51
C LYS A 218 9.14 -0.76 8.03
N TRP A 219 9.02 0.53 7.72
CA TRP A 219 8.98 1.03 6.34
C TRP A 219 10.38 1.30 5.78
N GLY A 220 11.42 1.12 6.59
CA GLY A 220 12.82 1.25 6.19
C GLY A 220 13.32 2.69 6.11
N PHE A 221 12.80 3.61 6.92
CA PHE A 221 13.16 5.04 6.97
C PHE A 221 13.94 5.44 8.24
N LEU A 222 14.62 4.49 8.90
CA LEU A 222 15.28 4.75 10.18
C LEU A 222 16.40 5.80 10.06
N ASP A 223 17.26 5.69 9.04
CA ASP A 223 18.33 6.65 8.76
C ASP A 223 17.80 8.07 8.50
N GLU A 224 16.70 8.17 7.75
CA GLU A 224 16.07 9.44 7.44
C GLU A 224 15.38 10.06 8.66
N LEU A 225 14.81 9.23 9.54
CA LEU A 225 14.28 9.68 10.82
C LEU A 225 15.39 10.27 11.71
N GLU A 226 16.58 9.68 11.74
CA GLU A 226 17.71 10.23 12.48
C GLU A 226 18.18 11.57 11.89
N ALA A 227 18.30 11.66 10.57
CA ALA A 227 18.64 12.91 9.88
C ALA A 227 17.62 14.01 10.18
N PHE A 228 16.34 13.68 10.14
CA PHE A 228 15.25 14.60 10.47
C PHE A 228 15.31 15.09 11.92
N LYS A 229 15.56 14.19 12.89
CA LYS A 229 15.71 14.56 14.31
C LYS A 229 16.91 15.47 14.56
N LYS A 230 18.00 15.30 13.83
CA LYS A 230 19.18 16.18 13.92
C LYS A 230 18.84 17.61 13.50
N GLU A 231 18.11 17.77 12.41
CA GLU A 231 17.69 19.10 11.92
C GLU A 231 16.64 19.78 12.80
N GLN A 232 15.77 18.99 13.46
CA GLN A 232 14.84 19.55 14.45
C GLN A 232 15.51 20.00 15.74
N SER A 233 16.69 19.46 16.07
CA SER A 233 17.38 19.77 17.31
C SER A 233 17.91 21.20 17.29
N PRO A 234 17.68 22.02 18.33
CA PRO A 234 18.04 23.44 18.35
C PRO A 234 19.56 23.72 18.25
N VAL A 235 20.40 22.69 18.29
CA VAL A 235 21.86 22.79 18.13
C VAL A 235 22.26 23.06 16.67
N ALA A 236 21.46 22.63 15.68
CA ALA A 236 21.78 22.83 14.26
C ALA A 236 21.57 24.28 13.78
N LYS A 237 20.83 25.11 14.53
CA LYS A 237 20.52 26.50 14.16
C LYS A 237 21.64 27.52 14.47
N LYS A 238 22.82 27.09 14.91
CA LYS A 238 23.94 27.99 15.30
C LYS A 238 25.08 28.09 14.28
N SER A 239 24.96 27.47 13.11
CA SER A 239 26.02 27.46 12.10
C SER A 239 25.51 27.83 10.70
N SER A 240 24.78 28.94 10.60
CA SER A 240 24.47 29.62 9.34
C SER A 240 24.67 31.11 9.52
#